data_AF-A0AAI8VTY2-F1
#
_entry.id   AF-A0AAI8VTY2-F1
#
_cell.length_a   1.000
_cell.length_b   1.000
_cell.length_c   1.000
_cell.angle_alpha   90.00
_cell.angle_beta   90.00
_cell.angle_gamma   90.00
#
_symmetry.space_group_name_H-M   'P 1'
#
loop_
_entity.id
_entity.type
_entity.pdbx_description
1 polymer ?
#
loop_
_entity_poly.entity_id
_entity_poly.type
_entity_poly.pdbx_seq_one_letter_code
_entity_poly.pdbx_strand_id
1 'polypeptide(L)'
;MAQNNYDAHPDIAKLKPWTEMMFTGDSFSILKYDRDIYSLIKSGLVNVHVGELDQLSASKVHLADGTEFESDVLVANTGWKHVPSIKFLPEGIEAELGIPHQPTESGSAPPQDLANQHALVEAADREILQRFPQLRRQPVWNAHYKPITEQKGISTDTADEVTPYTPLTPYMLYRFMVPASARFLRTRDIAFAGMMSNLSNALRAHICGLWISAFFSGKLAIDTDTDTDPGAPASASASESPEDGNIERRIRRLQYETVLFNRWGKWRYPTDWGTKRPNFVFDAVPCFDLLQRDLGLNQYRKGGWFAEMTQVYGPADYEDITDEWMRKQKD
;
A
#
# COMPACT_ATOMS: atom_id res chain seq x y z
N MET A 1 2.86 13.22 -20.23
CA MET A 1 1.67 14.02 -20.54
C MET A 1 1.49 14.30 -22.04
N ALA A 2 2.56 14.59 -22.80
CA ALA A 2 2.46 14.90 -24.23
C ALA A 2 1.81 13.81 -25.10
N GLN A 3 1.97 12.52 -24.76
CA GLN A 3 1.41 11.40 -25.53
C GLN A 3 -0.13 11.33 -25.55
N ASN A 4 -0.81 11.86 -24.53
CA ASN A 4 -2.28 11.79 -24.46
C ASN A 4 -2.97 13.01 -25.09
N ASN A 5 -2.20 14.03 -25.50
CA ASN A 5 -2.68 15.23 -26.19
C ASN A 5 -3.93 15.87 -25.57
N TYR A 6 -3.95 16.00 -24.23
CA TYR A 6 -5.13 16.46 -23.50
C TYR A 6 -5.64 17.85 -23.94
N ASP A 7 -4.74 18.72 -24.39
CA ASP A 7 -5.06 20.09 -24.84
C ASP A 7 -5.76 20.16 -26.19
N ALA A 8 -5.91 19.03 -26.90
CA ALA A 8 -6.54 19.02 -28.22
C ALA A 8 -8.06 19.24 -28.21
N HIS A 9 -8.71 19.18 -27.04
CA HIS A 9 -10.15 19.40 -26.91
C HIS A 9 -10.48 19.94 -25.51
N PRO A 10 -11.38 20.94 -25.37
CA PRO A 10 -11.73 21.53 -24.07
C PRO A 10 -12.16 20.50 -23.02
N ASP A 11 -12.99 19.51 -23.38
CA ASP A 11 -13.43 18.48 -22.43
C ASP A 11 -12.37 17.42 -22.13
N ILE A 12 -11.42 17.19 -23.04
CA ILE A 12 -10.30 16.27 -22.76
C ILE A 12 -9.30 16.96 -21.84
N ALA A 13 -9.12 18.28 -21.97
CA ALA A 13 -8.23 19.05 -21.10
C ALA A 13 -8.64 18.95 -19.62
N LYS A 14 -9.93 18.78 -19.33
CA LYS A 14 -10.46 18.53 -17.98
C LYS A 14 -9.95 17.22 -17.35
N LEU A 15 -9.55 16.23 -18.16
CA LEU A 15 -9.05 14.92 -17.72
C LEU A 15 -7.54 14.90 -17.45
N LYS A 16 -6.85 16.04 -17.55
CA LYS A 16 -5.44 16.12 -17.18
C LYS A 16 -5.26 15.74 -15.70
N PRO A 17 -4.31 14.86 -15.37
CA PRO A 17 -3.99 14.55 -13.98
C PRO A 17 -3.61 15.82 -13.20
N TRP A 18 -4.13 15.96 -11.98
CA TRP A 18 -3.83 17.11 -11.09
C TRP A 18 -2.56 16.91 -10.27
N THR A 19 -1.91 15.76 -10.40
CA THR A 19 -0.73 15.38 -9.62
C THR A 19 0.33 14.81 -10.56
N GLU A 20 1.59 15.10 -10.26
CA GLU A 20 2.71 14.55 -11.00
C GLU A 20 2.87 13.05 -10.74
N MET A 21 3.37 12.32 -11.73
CA MET A 21 3.60 10.87 -11.63
C MET A 21 4.51 10.47 -10.45
N MET A 22 5.39 11.38 -10.01
CA MET A 22 6.23 11.21 -8.83
C MET A 22 5.46 11.14 -7.50
N PHE A 23 4.17 11.46 -7.49
CA PHE A 23 3.32 11.39 -6.30
C PHE A 23 2.04 10.56 -6.51
N THR A 24 1.87 9.98 -7.70
CA THR A 24 0.75 9.10 -8.03
C THR A 24 1.07 7.65 -7.68
N GLY A 25 0.17 7.03 -6.93
CA GLY A 25 0.17 5.63 -6.52
C GLY A 25 -0.54 4.74 -7.54
N ASP A 26 -1.45 3.89 -7.08
CA ASP A 26 -2.10 2.86 -7.89
C ASP A 26 -3.47 3.28 -8.44
N SER A 27 -4.01 4.42 -8.01
CA SER A 27 -5.25 4.97 -8.59
C SER A 27 -4.97 5.75 -9.88
N PHE A 28 -4.34 5.10 -10.85
CA PHE A 28 -4.18 5.65 -12.19
C PHE A 28 -4.63 4.64 -13.25
N SER A 29 -5.07 5.19 -14.39
CA SER A 29 -5.51 4.40 -15.52
C SER A 29 -4.43 4.38 -16.60
N ILE A 30 -4.30 3.24 -17.28
CA ILE A 30 -3.48 3.09 -18.47
C ILE A 30 -4.44 2.95 -19.65
N LEU A 31 -4.29 3.81 -20.65
CA LEU A 31 -5.09 3.78 -21.86
C LEU A 31 -4.59 2.67 -22.79
N LYS A 32 -4.89 1.43 -22.44
CA LYS A 32 -4.59 0.23 -23.23
C LYS A 32 -5.87 -0.37 -23.79
N TYR A 33 -6.59 0.42 -24.57
CA TYR A 33 -7.81 0.01 -25.25
C TYR A 33 -7.62 0.07 -26.75
N ASP A 34 -8.19 -0.88 -27.49
CA ASP A 34 -8.13 -0.89 -28.97
C ASP A 34 -8.85 0.32 -29.58
N ARG A 35 -9.79 0.91 -28.82
CA ARG A 35 -10.53 2.12 -29.19
C ARG A 35 -10.00 3.32 -28.43
N ASP A 36 -9.78 4.43 -29.15
CA ASP A 36 -9.49 5.73 -28.54
C ASP A 36 -10.73 6.22 -27.78
N ILE A 37 -10.70 6.12 -26.44
CA ILE A 37 -11.82 6.57 -25.60
C ILE A 37 -12.09 8.07 -25.74
N TYR A 38 -11.08 8.86 -26.14
CA TYR A 38 -11.25 10.30 -26.33
C TYR A 38 -12.09 10.63 -27.56
N SER A 39 -12.23 9.71 -28.50
CA SER A 39 -13.15 9.86 -29.64
C SER A 39 -14.61 10.00 -29.19
N LEU A 40 -15.00 9.34 -28.09
CA LEU A 40 -16.35 9.42 -27.52
C LEU A 40 -16.62 10.80 -26.90
N ILE A 41 -15.59 11.43 -26.33
CA ILE A 41 -15.68 12.79 -25.81
C ILE A 41 -15.79 13.77 -26.97
N LYS A 42 -14.92 13.64 -27.99
CA LYS A 42 -14.93 14.50 -29.19
C LYS A 42 -16.23 14.39 -29.99
N SER A 43 -16.89 13.23 -29.97
CA SER A 43 -18.18 13.03 -30.65
C SER A 43 -19.38 13.59 -29.87
N GLY A 44 -19.18 14.09 -28.65
CA GLY A 44 -20.25 14.57 -27.77
C GLY A 44 -21.08 13.45 -27.13
N LEU A 45 -20.63 12.18 -27.19
CA LEU A 45 -21.30 11.08 -26.47
C LEU A 45 -21.00 11.09 -24.97
N VAL A 46 -19.87 11.70 -24.59
CA VAL A 46 -19.45 11.83 -23.19
C VAL A 46 -19.16 13.29 -22.89
N ASN A 47 -19.94 13.86 -21.96
CA ASN A 47 -19.71 15.20 -21.43
C ASN A 47 -18.93 15.09 -20.12
N VAL A 48 -17.82 15.84 -20.02
CA VAL A 48 -16.95 15.81 -18.84
C VAL A 48 -17.27 16.99 -17.94
N HIS A 49 -17.71 16.69 -16.73
CA HIS A 49 -17.90 17.66 -15.65
C HIS A 49 -16.85 17.41 -14.56
N VAL A 50 -16.21 18.49 -14.12
CA VAL A 50 -15.30 18.49 -12.96
C VAL A 50 -15.96 19.37 -11.91
N GLY A 51 -16.44 18.76 -10.84
CA GLY A 51 -17.15 19.47 -9.78
C GLY A 51 -17.66 18.51 -8.72
N GLU A 52 -18.18 19.07 -7.64
CA GLU A 52 -18.76 18.33 -6.53
C GLU A 52 -20.28 18.24 -6.71
N LEU A 53 -20.86 17.10 -6.32
CA LEU A 53 -22.31 16.91 -6.28
C LEU A 53 -22.90 17.73 -5.13
N ASP A 54 -23.86 18.61 -5.40
CA ASP A 54 -24.59 19.38 -4.37
C ASP A 54 -25.89 18.70 -3.99
N GLN A 55 -26.74 18.39 -4.99
CA GLN A 55 -28.00 17.68 -4.76
C GLN A 55 -28.48 16.93 -6.01
N LEU A 56 -29.38 15.98 -5.78
CA LEU A 56 -30.15 15.29 -6.82
C LEU A 56 -31.60 15.73 -6.73
N SER A 57 -32.22 16.02 -7.87
CA SER A 57 -33.67 16.21 -7.98
C SER A 57 -34.23 15.27 -9.03
N ALA A 58 -35.57 15.26 -9.19
CA ALA A 58 -36.20 14.46 -10.23
C ALA A 58 -35.54 14.71 -11.60
N SER A 59 -34.99 13.64 -12.19
CA SER A 59 -34.27 13.62 -13.47
C SER A 59 -33.07 14.58 -13.62
N LYS A 60 -32.55 15.19 -12.54
CA LYS A 60 -31.47 16.19 -12.64
C LYS A 60 -30.38 16.02 -11.60
N VAL A 61 -29.17 16.35 -12.00
CA VAL A 61 -27.98 16.50 -11.16
C VAL A 61 -27.65 17.98 -11.01
N HIS A 62 -27.37 18.41 -9.78
CA HIS A 62 -26.93 19.77 -9.44
C HIS A 62 -25.50 19.71 -8.88
N LEU A 63 -24.59 20.47 -9.48
CA LEU A 63 -23.22 20.60 -9.01
C LEU A 63 -23.06 21.84 -8.12
N ALA A 64 -22.05 21.83 -7.26
CA ALA A 64 -21.78 22.92 -6.32
C ALA A 64 -21.42 24.27 -6.96
N ASP A 65 -21.04 24.27 -8.24
CA ASP A 65 -20.76 25.49 -9.02
C ASP A 65 -22.02 26.07 -9.69
N GLY A 66 -23.19 25.46 -9.48
CA GLY A 66 -24.46 25.83 -10.10
C GLY A 66 -24.72 25.19 -11.47
N THR A 67 -23.84 24.31 -11.95
CA THR A 67 -24.08 23.53 -13.17
C THR A 67 -25.19 22.52 -12.93
N GLU A 68 -26.13 22.42 -13.88
CA GLU A 68 -27.24 21.47 -13.85
C GLU A 68 -27.30 20.68 -15.16
N PHE A 69 -27.64 19.39 -15.08
CA PHE A 69 -27.89 18.56 -16.25
C PHE A 69 -28.88 17.42 -15.95
N GLU A 70 -29.58 16.96 -16.98
CA GLU A 70 -30.52 15.84 -16.89
C GLU A 70 -29.78 14.50 -16.75
N SER A 71 -30.33 13.58 -15.95
CA SER A 71 -29.84 12.20 -15.84
C SER A 71 -30.95 11.26 -15.37
N ASP A 72 -31.04 10.11 -16.04
CA ASP A 72 -31.94 9.00 -15.64
C ASP A 72 -31.26 8.01 -14.69
N VAL A 73 -29.93 7.93 -14.70
CA VAL A 73 -29.16 6.91 -13.95
C VAL A 73 -27.89 7.54 -13.39
N LEU A 74 -27.65 7.30 -12.10
CA LEU A 74 -26.38 7.63 -11.43
C LEU A 74 -25.60 6.34 -11.16
N VAL A 75 -24.35 6.28 -11.65
CA VAL A 75 -23.42 5.19 -11.33
C VAL A 75 -22.29 5.75 -10.47
N ALA A 76 -22.26 5.33 -9.20
CA ALA A 76 -21.22 5.75 -8.25
C ALA A 76 -19.98 4.85 -8.37
N ASN A 77 -18.94 5.34 -9.05
CA ASN A 77 -17.64 4.65 -9.15
C ASN A 77 -16.65 5.18 -8.10
N THR A 78 -16.97 5.02 -6.82
CA THR A 78 -16.25 5.64 -5.68
C THR A 78 -15.27 4.70 -4.95
N GLY A 79 -15.03 3.51 -5.51
CA GLY A 79 -14.05 2.55 -4.98
C GLY A 79 -14.59 1.60 -3.91
N TRP A 80 -13.70 1.07 -3.07
CA TRP A 80 -13.98 0.01 -2.09
C TRP A 80 -13.49 0.40 -0.69
N LYS A 81 -14.09 -0.20 0.35
CA LYS A 81 -13.55 -0.14 1.73
C LYS A 81 -12.16 -0.82 1.75
N HIS A 82 -11.20 -0.22 2.45
CA HIS A 82 -9.80 -0.67 2.52
C HIS A 82 -9.47 -1.43 3.81
N VAL A 83 -10.49 -1.74 4.60
CA VAL A 83 -10.41 -2.50 5.85
C VAL A 83 -10.89 -3.92 5.63
N PRO A 84 -10.43 -4.90 6.44
CA PRO A 84 -10.96 -6.26 6.38
C PRO A 84 -12.49 -6.29 6.59
N SER A 85 -13.20 -7.11 5.82
CA SER A 85 -14.66 -7.28 5.94
C SER A 85 -15.05 -8.30 7.02
N ILE A 86 -14.07 -8.88 7.71
CA ILE A 86 -14.25 -9.87 8.77
C ILE A 86 -13.81 -9.27 10.11
N LYS A 87 -14.50 -9.65 11.18
CA LYS A 87 -14.14 -9.28 12.55
C LYS A 87 -13.08 -10.24 13.08
N PHE A 88 -11.96 -9.70 13.55
CA PHE A 88 -10.96 -10.48 14.27
C PHE A 88 -11.31 -10.51 15.76
N LEU A 89 -10.97 -11.62 16.42
CA LEU A 89 -11.23 -11.83 17.84
C LEU A 89 -9.92 -12.14 18.58
N PRO A 90 -9.78 -11.73 19.85
CA PRO A 90 -10.70 -10.89 20.63
C PRO A 90 -10.76 -9.43 20.13
N GLU A 91 -11.74 -8.67 20.59
CA GLU A 91 -11.86 -7.24 20.28
C GLU A 91 -10.59 -6.47 20.68
N GLY A 92 -10.12 -5.57 19.80
CA GLY A 92 -8.89 -4.80 19.99
C GLY A 92 -7.62 -5.49 19.48
N ILE A 93 -7.72 -6.72 18.98
CA ILE A 93 -6.58 -7.46 18.41
C ILE A 93 -6.04 -6.82 17.13
N GLU A 94 -6.83 -5.97 16.46
CA GLU A 94 -6.47 -5.24 15.25
C GLU A 94 -5.16 -4.46 15.40
N ALA A 95 -4.96 -3.85 16.58
CA ALA A 95 -3.78 -3.08 16.91
C ALA A 95 -2.51 -3.94 16.92
N GLU A 96 -2.59 -5.13 17.50
CA GLU A 96 -1.47 -6.07 17.52
C GLU A 96 -1.26 -6.78 16.17
N LEU A 97 -2.34 -7.01 15.43
CA LEU A 97 -2.29 -7.57 14.06
C LEU A 97 -1.66 -6.58 13.07
N GLY A 98 -1.62 -5.29 13.39
CA GLY A 98 -1.14 -4.24 12.50
C GLY A 98 -2.11 -3.95 11.35
N ILE A 99 -3.42 -4.12 11.57
CA ILE A 99 -4.48 -3.77 10.61
C ILE A 99 -5.22 -2.50 11.05
N PRO A 100 -5.94 -1.80 10.16
CA PRO A 100 -6.57 -0.53 10.47
C PRO A 100 -7.54 -0.60 11.66
N HIS A 101 -7.38 0.33 12.60
CA HIS A 101 -8.19 0.48 13.82
C HIS A 101 -8.22 1.96 14.25
N GLN A 102 -8.95 2.28 15.33
CA GLN A 102 -9.09 3.66 15.78
C GLN A 102 -7.74 4.25 16.21
N PRO A 103 -7.37 5.45 15.75
CA PRO A 103 -6.22 6.16 16.28
C PRO A 103 -6.42 6.54 17.75
N THR A 104 -5.35 6.53 18.52
CA THR A 104 -5.38 6.92 19.94
C THR A 104 -4.56 8.18 20.19
N GLU A 105 -4.76 8.83 21.34
CA GLU A 105 -3.93 9.97 21.73
C GLU A 105 -2.47 9.55 22.00
N SER A 106 -1.55 10.50 21.77
CA SER A 106 -0.11 10.28 21.89
C SER A 106 0.28 9.77 23.27
N GLY A 107 1.04 8.68 23.33
CA GLY A 107 1.55 8.12 24.59
C GLY A 107 0.57 7.22 25.35
N SER A 108 -0.66 7.03 24.84
CA SER A 108 -1.65 6.13 25.45
C SER A 108 -1.65 4.71 24.87
N ALA A 109 -1.06 4.53 23.68
CA ALA A 109 -1.09 3.28 22.93
C ALA A 109 -0.16 2.21 23.54
N PRO A 110 -0.60 0.94 23.61
CA PRO A 110 0.25 -0.14 24.08
C PRO A 110 1.40 -0.41 23.08
N PRO A 111 2.56 -0.93 23.53
CA PRO A 111 3.75 -1.06 22.67
C PRO A 111 3.55 -1.86 21.38
N GLN A 112 2.63 -2.84 21.40
CA GLN A 112 2.29 -3.64 20.22
C GLN A 112 1.52 -2.88 19.14
N ASP A 113 0.89 -1.75 19.48
CA ASP A 113 0.19 -0.89 18.54
C ASP A 113 1.17 0.07 17.86
N LEU A 114 1.90 -0.45 16.88
CA LEU A 114 2.92 0.30 16.15
C LEU A 114 2.36 1.54 15.44
N ALA A 115 1.10 1.51 15.03
CA ALA A 115 0.51 2.59 14.25
C ALA A 115 0.25 3.83 15.11
N ASN A 116 -0.06 3.63 16.39
CA ASN A 116 -0.22 4.71 17.37
C ASN A 116 1.05 4.98 18.20
N GLN A 117 2.18 4.32 17.93
CA GLN A 117 3.49 4.71 18.48
C GLN A 117 4.03 5.98 17.80
N HIS A 118 3.47 7.15 18.14
CA HIS A 118 3.73 8.41 17.42
C HIS A 118 5.21 8.78 17.30
N ALA A 119 6.00 8.62 18.38
CA ALA A 119 7.44 8.90 18.33
C ALA A 119 8.20 8.00 17.33
N LEU A 120 7.79 6.73 17.22
CA LEU A 120 8.34 5.77 16.27
C LEU A 120 7.98 6.15 14.83
N VAL A 121 6.72 6.51 14.61
CA VAL A 121 6.19 6.98 13.32
C VAL A 121 6.88 8.27 12.88
N GLU A 122 7.07 9.24 13.77
CA GLU A 122 7.78 10.49 13.50
C GLU A 122 9.27 10.28 13.19
N ALA A 123 9.91 9.33 13.87
CA ALA A 123 11.31 8.96 13.58
C ALA A 123 11.43 8.38 12.17
N ALA A 124 10.56 7.43 11.81
CA ALA A 124 10.50 6.84 10.48
C ALA A 124 10.20 7.89 9.38
N ASP A 125 9.20 8.74 9.59
CA ASP A 125 8.86 9.83 8.66
C ASP A 125 10.07 10.77 8.45
N ARG A 126 10.81 11.11 9.51
CA ARG A 126 12.00 11.95 9.46
C ARG A 126 13.13 11.28 8.68
N GLU A 127 13.36 9.99 8.88
CA GLU A 127 14.35 9.22 8.13
C GLU A 127 14.02 9.19 6.64
N ILE A 128 12.76 8.89 6.28
CA ILE A 128 12.29 8.90 4.88
C ILE A 128 12.60 10.25 4.23
N LEU A 129 12.19 11.35 4.87
CA LEU A 129 12.40 12.69 4.35
C LEU A 129 13.88 13.11 4.31
N GLN A 130 14.71 12.58 5.21
CA GLN A 130 16.15 12.81 5.20
C GLN A 130 16.83 12.10 4.03
N ARG A 131 16.47 10.84 3.78
CA ARG A 131 17.01 10.03 2.68
C ARG A 131 16.47 10.47 1.32
N PHE A 132 15.24 10.98 1.28
CA PHE A 132 14.57 11.43 0.05
C PHE A 132 14.06 12.87 0.18
N PRO A 133 14.95 13.88 0.12
CA PRO A 133 14.60 15.29 0.32
C PRO A 133 13.49 15.82 -0.60
N GLN A 134 13.36 15.27 -1.82
CA GLN A 134 12.32 15.66 -2.76
C GLN A 134 10.91 15.43 -2.20
N LEU A 135 10.72 14.40 -1.36
CA LEU A 135 9.44 14.11 -0.74
C LEU A 135 9.01 15.17 0.30
N ARG A 136 9.89 16.10 0.70
CA ARG A 136 9.45 17.25 1.52
C ARG A 136 8.53 18.20 0.76
N ARG A 137 8.63 18.23 -0.57
CA ARG A 137 7.80 19.06 -1.45
C ARG A 137 6.57 18.26 -1.87
N GLN A 138 5.61 18.15 -0.96
CA GLN A 138 4.35 17.44 -1.20
C GLN A 138 3.44 18.25 -2.14
N PRO A 139 2.76 17.60 -3.10
CA PRO A 139 1.84 18.28 -4.00
C PRO A 139 0.54 18.66 -3.27
N VAL A 140 -0.05 19.79 -3.67
CA VAL A 140 -1.44 20.10 -3.34
C VAL A 140 -2.27 19.74 -4.56
N TRP A 141 -2.88 18.56 -4.54
CA TRP A 141 -3.65 18.05 -5.68
C TRP A 141 -4.97 18.80 -5.88
N ASN A 142 -5.63 19.20 -4.79
CA ASN A 142 -6.81 20.05 -4.80
C ASN A 142 -6.94 20.81 -3.46
N ALA A 143 -6.71 22.13 -3.48
CA ALA A 143 -6.80 22.98 -2.29
C ALA A 143 -8.24 23.18 -1.78
N HIS A 144 -9.23 22.86 -2.61
CA HIS A 144 -10.65 23.01 -2.31
C HIS A 144 -11.37 21.67 -2.11
N TYR A 145 -10.61 20.57 -2.04
CA TYR A 145 -11.19 19.25 -1.83
C TYR A 145 -11.95 19.20 -0.51
N LYS A 146 -13.19 18.71 -0.58
CA LYS A 146 -14.03 18.40 0.57
C LYS A 146 -14.46 16.94 0.42
N PRO A 147 -14.22 16.07 1.41
CA PRO A 147 -14.72 14.71 1.39
C PRO A 147 -16.23 14.68 1.13
N ILE A 148 -16.68 13.70 0.34
CA ILE A 148 -18.11 13.54 0.01
C ILE A 148 -18.99 13.43 1.27
N THR A 149 -18.46 12.85 2.35
CA THR A 149 -19.15 12.72 3.64
C THR A 149 -19.30 14.03 4.40
N GLU A 150 -18.59 15.08 4.00
CA GLU A 150 -18.70 16.43 4.54
C GLU A 150 -19.56 17.34 3.64
N GLN A 151 -20.03 16.85 2.49
CA GLN A 151 -20.90 17.59 1.59
C GLN A 151 -22.33 17.65 2.14
N LYS A 152 -23.04 18.72 1.77
CA LYS A 152 -24.45 18.89 2.16
C LYS A 152 -25.32 17.81 1.51
N GLY A 153 -26.35 17.35 2.21
CA GLY A 153 -27.33 16.40 1.67
C GLY A 153 -26.84 14.95 1.57
N ILE A 154 -25.60 14.65 2.00
CA ILE A 154 -25.05 13.30 2.04
C ILE A 154 -25.08 12.80 3.49
N SER A 155 -25.89 11.76 3.74
CA SER A 155 -25.91 11.02 5.01
C SER A 155 -25.12 9.73 4.85
N THR A 156 -24.22 9.45 5.79
CA THR A 156 -23.69 8.10 5.99
C THR A 156 -24.49 7.47 7.11
N ASP A 157 -25.37 6.53 6.77
CA ASP A 157 -26.15 5.84 7.78
C ASP A 157 -25.24 5.01 8.70
N THR A 158 -25.42 5.23 10.01
CA THR A 158 -24.81 4.58 11.18
C THR A 158 -23.42 5.06 11.63
N ALA A 159 -23.35 5.45 12.91
CA ALA A 159 -22.12 5.80 13.63
C ALA A 159 -21.15 4.62 13.83
N ASP A 160 -21.62 3.39 13.56
CA ASP A 160 -20.90 2.14 13.84
C ASP A 160 -20.27 1.49 12.59
N GLU A 161 -20.56 1.99 11.38
CA GLU A 161 -19.94 1.46 10.16
C GLU A 161 -18.66 2.21 9.77
N VAL A 162 -17.57 1.47 9.57
CA VAL A 162 -16.37 1.99 8.93
C VAL A 162 -16.70 2.40 7.49
N THR A 163 -16.59 3.70 7.21
CA THR A 163 -16.68 4.27 5.87
C THR A 163 -15.29 4.41 5.26
N PRO A 164 -15.15 4.61 3.93
CA PRO A 164 -13.85 4.91 3.32
C PRO A 164 -13.12 6.14 3.89
N TYR A 165 -13.85 7.02 4.59
CA TYR A 165 -13.39 8.28 5.17
C TYR A 165 -13.23 8.24 6.69
N THR A 166 -13.65 7.17 7.35
CA THR A 166 -13.43 7.00 8.80
C THR A 166 -11.92 7.05 9.06
N PRO A 167 -11.45 7.95 9.96
CA PRO A 167 -10.03 8.06 10.26
C PRO A 167 -9.57 6.80 11.00
N LEU A 168 -8.74 6.00 10.34
CA LEU A 168 -8.15 4.79 10.89
C LEU A 168 -6.63 4.84 10.77
N THR A 169 -5.97 4.07 11.61
CA THR A 169 -4.55 3.80 11.49
C THR A 169 -4.23 3.08 10.17
N PRO A 170 -3.04 3.31 9.58
CA PRO A 170 -2.59 2.53 8.44
C PRO A 170 -2.25 1.09 8.84
N TYR A 171 -2.16 0.20 7.84
CA TYR A 171 -1.52 -1.10 8.06
C TYR A 171 -0.07 -0.94 8.55
N MET A 172 0.32 -1.77 9.50
CA MET A 172 1.68 -1.88 10.06
C MET A 172 2.12 -3.35 10.05
N LEU A 173 2.26 -3.89 8.85
CA LEU A 173 2.60 -5.29 8.62
C LEU A 173 4.08 -5.44 8.24
N TYR A 174 4.80 -6.35 8.90
CA TYR A 174 6.16 -6.72 8.51
C TYR A 174 6.14 -7.39 7.13
N ARG A 175 7.04 -6.94 6.26
CA ARG A 175 7.03 -7.25 4.81
C ARG A 175 5.65 -7.06 4.17
N PHE A 176 4.84 -6.17 4.75
CA PHE A 176 3.48 -5.85 4.33
C PHE A 176 2.49 -7.04 4.36
N MET A 177 2.86 -8.14 5.05
CA MET A 177 2.10 -9.38 5.06
C MET A 177 1.81 -9.88 6.46
N VAL A 178 2.73 -9.79 7.42
CA VAL A 178 2.55 -10.46 8.73
C VAL A 178 2.57 -9.45 9.88
N PRO A 179 1.87 -9.72 11.00
CA PRO A 179 1.96 -8.86 12.17
C PRO A 179 3.39 -8.77 12.71
N ALA A 180 3.81 -7.58 13.13
CA ALA A 180 5.14 -7.34 13.70
C ALA A 180 5.19 -7.56 15.23
N SER A 181 4.16 -8.18 15.82
CA SER A 181 4.14 -8.52 17.24
C SER A 181 4.97 -9.76 17.53
N ALA A 182 5.67 -9.77 18.68
CA ALA A 182 6.47 -10.90 19.10
C ALA A 182 5.66 -12.21 19.20
N ARG A 183 4.37 -12.11 19.56
CA ARG A 183 3.47 -13.27 19.66
C ARG A 183 3.30 -13.93 18.30
N PHE A 184 2.92 -13.17 17.27
CA PHE A 184 2.63 -13.68 15.94
C PHE A 184 3.88 -14.05 15.13
N LEU A 185 5.00 -13.35 15.36
CA LEU A 185 6.29 -13.70 14.76
C LEU A 185 6.81 -15.05 15.29
N ARG A 186 6.48 -15.40 16.53
CA ARG A 186 6.84 -16.69 17.14
C ARG A 186 5.95 -17.82 16.64
N THR A 187 4.64 -17.62 16.55
CA THR A 187 3.69 -18.69 16.16
C THR A 187 3.63 -18.90 14.66
N ARG A 188 3.84 -17.84 13.85
CA ARG A 188 3.88 -17.89 12.38
C ARG A 188 2.64 -18.56 11.79
N ASP A 189 1.48 -18.19 12.32
CA ASP A 189 0.18 -18.82 12.01
C ASP A 189 -0.82 -17.84 11.37
N ILE A 190 -0.41 -16.60 11.10
CA ILE A 190 -1.25 -15.59 10.45
C ILE A 190 -0.46 -14.74 9.46
N ALA A 191 -1.07 -14.48 8.30
CA ALA A 191 -0.57 -13.57 7.27
C ALA A 191 -1.74 -12.97 6.48
N PHE A 192 -1.55 -11.74 6.01
CA PHE A 192 -2.47 -10.97 5.18
C PHE A 192 -1.92 -10.89 3.76
N ALA A 193 -2.34 -11.82 2.91
CA ALA A 193 -2.06 -11.75 1.49
C ALA A 193 -2.90 -10.65 0.85
N GLY A 194 -2.31 -9.92 -0.11
CA GLY A 194 -3.08 -8.99 -0.92
C GLY A 194 -3.01 -7.52 -0.50
N MET A 195 -2.44 -7.18 0.66
CA MET A 195 -2.53 -5.82 1.22
C MET A 195 -1.64 -4.78 0.52
N MET A 196 -0.56 -5.21 -0.14
CA MET A 196 0.31 -4.35 -0.95
C MET A 196 -0.31 -3.99 -2.30
N SER A 197 -0.14 -2.75 -2.74
CA SER A 197 -0.64 -2.26 -4.03
C SER A 197 0.51 -2.03 -5.03
N ASN A 198 0.39 -2.61 -6.24
CA ASN A 198 1.26 -2.36 -7.39
C ASN A 198 0.55 -2.77 -8.71
N LEU A 199 1.24 -2.67 -9.85
CA LEU A 199 0.68 -3.02 -11.17
C LEU A 199 0.84 -4.49 -11.55
N SER A 200 1.73 -5.21 -10.88
CA SER A 200 2.13 -6.57 -11.24
C SER A 200 1.45 -7.59 -10.33
N ASN A 201 0.12 -7.59 -10.31
CA ASN A 201 -0.68 -8.34 -9.34
C ASN A 201 -0.38 -9.84 -9.30
N ALA A 202 -0.27 -10.50 -10.47
CA ALA A 202 0.00 -11.93 -10.56
C ALA A 202 1.40 -12.27 -10.02
N LEU A 203 2.40 -11.49 -10.44
CA LEU A 203 3.78 -11.64 -9.98
C LEU A 203 3.91 -11.43 -8.47
N ARG A 204 3.31 -10.35 -7.98
CA ARG A 204 3.26 -10.05 -6.54
C ARG A 204 2.61 -11.20 -5.78
N ALA A 205 1.45 -11.69 -6.22
CA ALA A 205 0.75 -12.79 -5.56
C ALA A 205 1.60 -14.07 -5.52
N HIS A 206 2.33 -14.36 -6.60
CA HIS A 206 3.24 -15.51 -6.65
C HIS A 206 4.35 -15.41 -5.59
N ILE A 207 5.10 -14.31 -5.58
CA ILE A 207 6.23 -14.11 -4.64
C ILE A 207 5.73 -14.05 -3.19
N CYS A 208 4.64 -13.31 -2.94
CA CYS A 208 4.06 -13.20 -1.60
C CYS A 208 3.54 -14.55 -1.10
N GLY A 209 2.90 -15.35 -1.97
CA GLY A 209 2.43 -16.69 -1.61
C GLY A 209 3.57 -17.62 -1.22
N LEU A 210 4.67 -17.58 -1.98
CA LEU A 210 5.88 -18.34 -1.65
C LEU A 210 6.51 -17.87 -0.33
N TRP A 211 6.65 -16.56 -0.14
CA TRP A 211 7.18 -15.97 1.10
C TRP A 211 6.33 -16.33 2.32
N ILE A 212 5.00 -16.23 2.23
CA ILE A 212 4.08 -16.61 3.32
C ILE A 212 4.21 -18.11 3.63
N SER A 213 4.32 -18.95 2.59
CA SER A 213 4.49 -20.41 2.78
C SER A 213 5.80 -20.74 3.49
N ALA A 214 6.89 -20.05 3.13
CA ALA A 214 8.18 -20.18 3.80
C ALA A 214 8.14 -19.65 5.24
N PHE A 215 7.45 -18.52 5.49
CA PHE A 215 7.24 -17.97 6.83
C PHE A 215 6.50 -18.97 7.74
N PHE A 216 5.35 -19.49 7.33
CA PHE A 216 4.59 -20.48 8.10
C PHE A 216 5.37 -21.77 8.35
N SER A 217 6.23 -22.16 7.40
CA SER A 217 7.08 -23.35 7.55
C SER A 217 8.35 -23.11 8.37
N GLY A 218 8.62 -21.85 8.77
CA GLY A 218 9.86 -21.44 9.41
C GLY A 218 11.12 -21.65 8.57
N LYS A 219 10.99 -21.46 7.25
CA LYS A 219 12.04 -21.71 6.23
C LYS A 219 12.49 -20.43 5.53
N LEU A 220 12.35 -19.27 6.17
CA LEU A 220 12.95 -18.04 5.63
C LEU A 220 14.45 -18.06 5.93
N ALA A 221 15.27 -17.76 4.91
CA ALA A 221 16.72 -17.67 5.07
C ALA A 221 17.12 -16.54 6.02
N ILE A 222 16.33 -15.46 6.06
CA ILE A 222 16.50 -14.38 7.05
C ILE A 222 16.27 -14.86 8.48
N ASP A 223 15.80 -16.08 8.76
CA ASP A 223 15.82 -16.60 10.13
C ASP A 223 17.16 -17.23 10.50
N THR A 224 17.91 -17.70 9.51
CA THR A 224 19.13 -18.51 9.69
C THR A 224 20.43 -17.71 9.66
N ASP A 225 20.42 -16.49 9.11
CA ASP A 225 21.61 -15.65 8.99
C ASP A 225 21.94 -15.00 10.34
N THR A 226 22.63 -15.74 11.22
CA THR A 226 22.99 -15.28 12.56
C THR A 226 24.17 -14.29 12.59
N ASP A 227 24.90 -14.10 11.49
CA ASP A 227 26.18 -13.37 11.51
C ASP A 227 26.38 -12.27 10.45
N THR A 228 25.46 -12.09 9.48
CA THR A 228 25.69 -11.07 8.41
C THR A 228 24.55 -10.07 8.12
N ASP A 229 23.40 -10.14 8.79
CA ASP A 229 22.40 -9.06 8.76
C ASP A 229 21.82 -8.82 10.18
N PRO A 230 21.78 -7.57 10.71
CA PRO A 230 21.29 -7.30 12.08
C PRO A 230 19.80 -7.63 12.37
N GLY A 231 19.12 -8.51 11.61
CA GLY A 231 17.66 -8.59 11.48
C GLY A 231 17.03 -9.99 11.49
N ALA A 232 17.75 -11.04 11.90
CA ALA A 232 17.34 -12.43 11.63
C ALA A 232 16.98 -13.28 12.87
N PRO A 233 15.75 -13.85 13.03
CA PRO A 233 15.28 -14.64 14.19
C PRO A 233 16.02 -15.95 14.51
N ALA A 234 16.79 -15.96 15.61
CA ALA A 234 17.34 -17.18 16.20
C ALA A 234 16.19 -18.05 16.71
N SER A 235 16.10 -19.25 16.14
CA SER A 235 15.26 -20.34 16.60
C SER A 235 15.50 -20.65 18.08
N ALA A 236 14.41 -20.88 18.79
CA ALA A 236 14.34 -21.08 20.22
C ALA A 236 15.26 -22.19 20.75
N SER A 237 16.14 -21.82 21.68
CA SER A 237 16.55 -22.67 22.80
C SER A 237 16.38 -21.87 24.09
N ALA A 238 15.48 -22.33 24.95
CA ALA A 238 15.13 -21.65 26.19
C ALA A 238 16.21 -21.84 27.27
N SER A 239 16.90 -20.77 27.64
CA SER A 239 17.41 -20.56 28.99
C SER A 239 17.77 -19.09 29.23
N GLU A 240 17.11 -18.48 30.21
CA GLU A 240 17.27 -17.09 30.66
C GLU A 240 18.76 -16.71 30.84
N SER A 241 19.31 -15.95 29.89
CA SER A 241 20.70 -15.48 29.83
C SER A 241 20.84 -14.44 28.66
N PRO A 242 22.01 -13.83 28.36
CA PRO A 242 22.22 -12.67 27.45
C PRO A 242 21.56 -12.68 26.05
N GLU A 243 20.98 -13.80 25.64
CA GLU A 243 20.19 -14.02 24.42
C GLU A 243 18.88 -13.22 24.40
N ASP A 244 18.22 -13.00 25.55
CA ASP A 244 16.94 -12.26 25.62
C ASP A 244 17.09 -10.80 25.16
N GLY A 245 18.21 -10.17 25.49
CA GLY A 245 18.53 -8.81 25.04
C GLY A 245 18.80 -8.71 23.53
N ASN A 246 19.23 -9.80 22.89
CA ASN A 246 19.43 -9.84 21.44
C ASN A 246 18.09 -10.03 20.71
N ILE A 247 17.23 -10.91 21.22
CA ILE A 247 15.87 -11.14 20.68
C ILE A 247 15.06 -9.85 20.73
N GLU A 248 15.02 -9.17 21.88
CA GLU A 248 14.30 -7.90 22.05
C GLU A 248 14.82 -6.82 21.09
N ARG A 249 16.14 -6.70 20.94
CA ARG A 249 16.75 -5.75 20.00
C ARG A 249 16.34 -6.03 18.56
N ARG A 250 16.28 -7.31 18.17
CA ARG A 250 15.89 -7.73 16.82
C ARG A 250 14.43 -7.46 16.54
N ILE A 251 13.55 -7.76 17.50
CA ILE A 251 12.13 -7.42 17.40
C ILE A 251 11.96 -5.90 17.25
N ARG A 252 12.66 -5.08 18.05
CA ARG A 252 12.61 -3.61 17.91
C ARG A 252 13.10 -3.13 16.55
N ARG A 253 14.18 -3.71 16.01
CA ARG A 253 14.66 -3.37 14.66
C ARG A 253 13.61 -3.71 13.61
N LEU A 254 13.02 -4.90 13.68
CA LEU A 254 11.97 -5.36 12.77
C LEU A 254 10.73 -4.47 12.86
N GLN A 255 10.32 -4.06 14.06
CA GLN A 255 9.20 -3.15 14.27
C GLN A 255 9.49 -1.76 13.71
N TYR A 256 10.70 -1.23 13.92
CA TYR A 256 11.10 0.03 13.30
C TYR A 256 11.10 -0.06 11.77
N GLU A 257 11.66 -1.12 11.20
CA GLU A 257 11.64 -1.37 9.76
C GLU A 257 10.20 -1.50 9.22
N THR A 258 9.32 -2.17 9.97
CA THR A 258 7.90 -2.27 9.66
C THR A 258 7.26 -0.90 9.55
N VAL A 259 7.45 -0.03 10.55
CA VAL A 259 6.94 1.34 10.49
C VAL A 259 7.58 2.10 9.33
N LEU A 260 8.90 2.06 9.18
CA LEU A 260 9.63 2.75 8.12
C LEU A 260 9.08 2.42 6.72
N PHE A 261 8.88 1.13 6.43
CA PHE A 261 8.43 0.68 5.12
C PHE A 261 6.93 0.96 4.90
N ASN A 262 6.07 0.74 5.89
CA ASN A 262 4.64 1.05 5.75
C ASN A 262 4.38 2.56 5.63
N ARG A 263 5.26 3.41 6.18
CA ARG A 263 5.18 4.87 6.07
C ARG A 263 5.69 5.45 4.74
N TRP A 264 6.40 4.66 3.93
CA TRP A 264 6.87 5.11 2.61
C TRP A 264 5.75 5.69 1.74
N GLY A 265 4.63 4.97 1.68
CA GLY A 265 3.49 5.33 0.83
C GLY A 265 2.86 6.67 1.18
N LYS A 266 2.88 7.08 2.47
CA LYS A 266 2.38 8.40 2.89
C LYS A 266 3.10 9.53 2.15
N TRP A 267 4.40 9.38 1.95
CA TRP A 267 5.23 10.43 1.37
C TRP A 267 5.38 10.30 -0.14
N ARG A 268 5.47 9.07 -0.65
CA ARG A 268 5.65 8.80 -2.08
C ARG A 268 4.35 8.80 -2.86
N TYR A 269 3.22 8.50 -2.22
CA TYR A 269 1.89 8.35 -2.84
C TYR A 269 0.78 9.05 -2.01
N PRO A 270 0.93 10.36 -1.72
CA PRO A 270 0.11 11.08 -0.74
C PRO A 270 -1.38 11.23 -1.10
N THR A 271 -1.70 11.22 -2.40
CA THR A 271 -3.06 11.42 -2.93
C THR A 271 -3.87 10.14 -3.03
N ASP A 272 -3.19 9.00 -2.91
CA ASP A 272 -3.76 7.68 -3.13
C ASP A 272 -3.94 6.94 -1.80
N TRP A 273 -3.98 5.62 -1.89
CA TRP A 273 -4.06 4.74 -0.73
C TRP A 273 -2.76 4.67 0.10
N GLY A 274 -1.70 5.39 -0.28
CA GLY A 274 -0.37 5.28 0.35
C GLY A 274 -0.34 5.64 1.85
N THR A 275 -1.30 6.42 2.33
CA THR A 275 -1.48 6.76 3.75
C THR A 275 -2.25 5.71 4.54
N LYS A 276 -2.90 4.76 3.86
CA LYS A 276 -3.82 3.77 4.43
C LYS A 276 -3.26 2.35 4.32
N ARG A 277 -2.77 1.97 3.14
CA ARG A 277 -2.17 0.66 2.84
C ARG A 277 -0.84 0.82 2.10
N PRO A 278 0.03 -0.19 2.16
CA PRO A 278 1.32 -0.12 1.49
C PRO A 278 1.15 -0.04 -0.03
N ASN A 279 1.79 0.95 -0.65
CA ASN A 279 1.79 1.17 -2.09
C ASN A 279 3.24 1.29 -2.57
N PHE A 280 3.59 0.53 -3.60
CA PHE A 280 4.93 0.45 -4.19
C PHE A 280 4.86 0.33 -5.71
N VAL A 281 3.95 1.06 -6.35
CA VAL A 281 3.74 0.98 -7.80
C VAL A 281 5.03 1.17 -8.60
N PHE A 282 5.85 2.17 -8.25
CA PHE A 282 7.14 2.45 -8.90
C PHE A 282 8.34 1.85 -8.14
N ASP A 283 8.09 1.17 -7.03
CA ASP A 283 9.09 0.56 -6.17
C ASP A 283 8.92 -0.98 -6.11
N ALA A 284 8.21 -1.57 -7.08
CA ALA A 284 7.83 -2.99 -7.05
C ALA A 284 9.04 -3.93 -7.10
N VAL A 285 10.03 -3.65 -7.95
CA VAL A 285 11.26 -4.44 -8.08
C VAL A 285 12.03 -4.52 -6.75
N PRO A 286 12.41 -3.41 -6.09
CA PRO A 286 13.11 -3.49 -4.81
C PRO A 286 12.27 -4.15 -3.71
N CYS A 287 10.93 -4.04 -3.74
CA CYS A 287 10.08 -4.83 -2.85
C CYS A 287 10.17 -6.33 -3.13
N PHE A 288 10.22 -6.76 -4.39
CA PHE A 288 10.40 -8.16 -4.73
C PHE A 288 11.79 -8.67 -4.39
N ASP A 289 12.84 -7.86 -4.58
CA ASP A 289 14.21 -8.18 -4.18
C ASP A 289 14.30 -8.46 -2.68
N LEU A 290 13.63 -7.64 -1.87
CA LEU A 290 13.54 -7.82 -0.42
C LEU A 290 12.96 -9.20 -0.06
N LEU A 291 11.83 -9.57 -0.65
CA LEU A 291 11.19 -10.87 -0.37
C LEU A 291 12.03 -12.06 -0.87
N GLN A 292 12.70 -11.90 -2.00
CA GLN A 292 13.60 -12.94 -2.53
C GLN A 292 14.82 -13.16 -1.66
N ARG A 293 15.40 -12.08 -1.11
CA ARG A 293 16.50 -12.17 -0.13
C ARG A 293 16.07 -12.89 1.13
N ASP A 294 14.88 -12.57 1.66
CA ASP A 294 14.34 -13.28 2.82
C ASP A 294 14.15 -14.79 2.55
N LEU A 295 13.88 -15.17 1.30
CA LEU A 295 13.79 -16.55 0.82
C LEU A 295 15.16 -17.19 0.52
N GLY A 296 16.26 -16.43 0.62
CA GLY A 296 17.61 -16.87 0.27
C GLY A 296 17.84 -17.03 -1.23
N LEU A 297 17.03 -16.40 -2.08
CA LEU A 297 17.12 -16.45 -3.53
C LEU A 297 17.97 -15.29 -4.08
N ASN A 298 18.50 -15.47 -5.29
CA ASN A 298 19.18 -14.38 -5.98
C ASN A 298 18.13 -13.37 -6.49
N GLN A 299 18.20 -12.12 -6.04
CA GLN A 299 17.29 -11.08 -6.53
C GLN A 299 17.57 -10.63 -7.97
N TYR A 300 18.79 -10.84 -8.47
CA TYR A 300 19.20 -10.45 -9.83
C TYR A 300 18.76 -11.51 -10.83
N ARG A 301 17.77 -11.20 -11.67
CA ARG A 301 17.11 -12.16 -12.59
C ARG A 301 17.53 -12.04 -14.05
N LYS A 302 18.43 -11.12 -14.38
CA LYS A 302 18.93 -10.89 -15.73
C LYS A 302 20.31 -11.52 -15.93
N GLY A 303 20.64 -11.77 -17.20
CA GLY A 303 21.91 -12.37 -17.63
C GLY A 303 23.11 -11.42 -17.53
N GLY A 304 23.36 -10.82 -16.37
CA GLY A 304 24.54 -10.00 -16.07
C GLY A 304 24.23 -8.54 -15.74
N TRP A 305 25.23 -7.86 -15.14
CA TRP A 305 25.07 -6.52 -14.54
C TRP A 305 24.55 -5.45 -15.51
N PHE A 306 24.90 -5.51 -16.80
CA PHE A 306 24.43 -4.54 -17.78
C PHE A 306 22.94 -4.74 -18.11
N ALA A 307 22.50 -5.99 -18.19
CA ALA A 307 21.09 -6.31 -18.40
C ALA A 307 20.25 -5.91 -17.18
N GLU A 308 20.78 -6.10 -15.97
CA GLU A 308 20.16 -5.64 -14.72
C GLU A 308 19.87 -4.14 -14.69
N MET A 309 20.74 -3.33 -15.29
CA MET A 309 20.58 -1.87 -15.30
C MET A 309 19.68 -1.35 -16.42
N THR A 310 19.51 -2.10 -17.51
CA THR A 310 18.94 -1.57 -18.76
C THR A 310 17.68 -2.29 -19.22
N GLN A 311 17.47 -3.54 -18.80
CA GLN A 311 16.30 -4.32 -19.20
C GLN A 311 15.16 -4.18 -18.20
N VAL A 312 13.94 -4.19 -18.73
CA VAL A 312 12.72 -4.17 -17.92
C VAL A 312 12.52 -5.54 -17.27
N TYR A 313 12.23 -5.53 -15.98
CA TYR A 313 11.76 -6.71 -15.25
C TYR A 313 10.30 -7.01 -15.58
N GLY A 314 10.00 -8.27 -15.92
CA GLY A 314 8.68 -8.75 -16.26
C GLY A 314 8.41 -10.15 -15.72
N PRO A 315 7.19 -10.70 -15.91
CA PRO A 315 6.78 -11.97 -15.29
C PRO A 315 7.69 -13.16 -15.60
N ALA A 316 8.25 -13.23 -16.81
CA ALA A 316 9.15 -14.32 -17.23
C ALA A 316 10.44 -14.38 -16.40
N ASP A 317 10.89 -13.26 -15.84
CA ASP A 317 12.11 -13.22 -15.00
C ASP A 317 11.92 -13.91 -13.64
N TYR A 318 10.67 -14.24 -13.28
CA TYR A 318 10.29 -14.77 -11.97
C TYR A 318 9.57 -16.12 -12.08
N GLU A 319 9.52 -16.73 -13.27
CA GLU A 319 8.69 -17.93 -13.53
C GLU A 319 9.16 -19.18 -12.78
N ASP A 320 10.45 -19.26 -12.47
CA ASP A 320 11.11 -20.43 -11.88
C ASP A 320 11.41 -20.28 -10.38
N ILE A 321 10.97 -19.18 -9.75
CA ILE A 321 11.32 -18.82 -8.37
C ILE A 321 10.90 -19.90 -7.37
N THR A 322 9.72 -20.48 -7.56
CA THR A 322 9.25 -21.56 -6.68
C THR A 322 10.13 -22.79 -6.82
N ASP A 323 10.52 -23.17 -8.05
CA ASP A 323 11.40 -24.31 -8.28
C ASP A 323 12.81 -24.06 -7.75
N GLU A 324 13.35 -22.86 -7.92
CA GLU A 324 14.63 -22.45 -7.34
C GLU A 324 14.62 -22.59 -5.81
N TRP A 325 13.58 -22.06 -5.16
CA TRP A 325 13.43 -22.18 -3.71
C TRP A 325 13.31 -23.63 -3.27
N MET A 326 12.45 -24.42 -3.93
CA MET A 326 12.25 -25.83 -3.60
C MET A 326 13.53 -26.68 -3.75
N ARG A 327 14.42 -26.36 -4.70
CA ARG A 327 15.74 -27.00 -4.81
C ARG A 327 16.59 -26.69 -3.58
N LYS A 328 16.66 -25.42 -3.17
CA LYS A 328 17.41 -24.99 -1.96
C LYS A 328 16.90 -25.59 -0.65
N GLN A 329 15.64 -26.01 -0.58
CA GLN A 329 15.08 -26.66 0.61
C GLN A 329 15.39 -28.17 0.71
N LYS A 330 15.98 -28.77 -0.34
CA LYS A 330 16.34 -30.19 -0.38
C LYS A 330 17.83 -30.44 -0.09
N ASP A 331 18.64 -29.41 -0.27
CA ASP A 331 20.07 -29.39 0.02
C ASP A 331 20.32 -29.05 1.51
#